data_AF-A0A379SRT0-F1
#
_entry.id   AF-A0A379SRT0-F1
#
_cell.length_a   1.000
_cell.length_b   1.000
_cell.length_c   1.000
_cell.angle_alpha   90.00
_cell.angle_beta   90.00
_cell.angle_gamma   90.00
#
_symmetry.space_group_name_H-M   'P 1'
#
loop_
_entity.id
_entity.type
_entity.pdbx_description
1 polymer ?
#
loop_
_entity_poly.entity_id
_entity_poly.type
_entity_poly.pdbx_seq_one_letter_code
_entity_poly.pdbx_strand_id
1 'polypeptide(L)' 'MQGTKIRLLAGSLLILASAGYVQADALQPDPAWQQGTLANGLHWQVLATPQRPQRSY' A
#
# COMPACT_ATOMS: atom_id res chain seq x y z
N MET A 1 -45.53 2.96 8.63
CA MET A 1 -44.49 2.57 7.64
C MET A 1 -43.29 3.53 7.56
N GLN A 2 -43.31 4.73 8.16
CA GLN A 2 -42.17 5.67 8.13
C GLN A 2 -40.89 5.13 8.82
N GLY A 3 -41.03 4.43 9.95
CA GLY A 3 -39.88 3.85 10.66
C GLY A 3 -39.09 2.84 9.83
N THR A 4 -39.76 2.07 8.97
CA THR A 4 -39.12 1.14 8.02
C THR A 4 -38.29 1.90 6.97
N LYS A 5 -38.81 3.02 6.46
CA LYS A 5 -38.09 3.86 5.47
C LYS A 5 -36.83 4.50 6.06
N ILE A 6 -36.89 4.98 7.30
CA ILE A 6 -35.73 5.56 8.00
C ILE A 6 -34.64 4.52 8.22
N ARG A 7 -35.01 3.30 8.64
CA ARG A 7 -34.06 2.20 8.83
C ARG A 7 -33.39 1.77 7.52
N LEU A 8 -34.15 1.77 6.42
CA LEU A 8 -33.59 1.48 5.09
C LEU A 8 -32.60 2.57 4.65
N LEU A 9 -32.95 3.84 4.81
CA LEU A 9 -32.06 4.96 4.46
C LEU A 9 -30.78 4.96 5.32
N ALA A 10 -30.91 4.75 6.64
CA ALA A 10 -29.76 4.66 7.53
C ALA A 10 -28.87 3.45 7.21
N GLY A 11 -29.47 2.29 6.92
CA GLY A 11 -28.74 1.09 6.51
C GLY A 11 -28.00 1.28 5.18
N SER A 12 -28.64 1.89 4.18
CA SER A 12 -27.99 2.21 2.89
C SER A 12 -26.83 3.20 3.06
N LEU A 13 -26.98 4.21 3.92
CA LEU A 13 -25.92 5.17 4.21
C LEU A 13 -24.73 4.51 4.92
N LEU A 14 -25.01 3.60 5.87
CA LEU A 14 -23.99 2.81 6.56
C LEU A 14 -23.25 1.86 5.62
N ILE A 15 -23.95 1.20 4.70
CA ILE A 15 -23.33 0.33 3.69
C ILE A 15 -22.41 1.15 2.78
N LEU A 16 -22.89 2.29 2.27
CA LEU A 16 -22.09 3.16 1.39
C LEU A 16 -20.84 3.70 2.10
N ALA A 17 -20.95 4.04 3.39
CA ALA A 17 -19.79 4.41 4.20
C ALA A 17 -18.82 3.23 4.29
N SER A 18 -19.26 2.04 4.74
CA SER A 18 -18.40 0.86 4.91
C SER A 18 -17.69 0.38 3.65
N ALA A 19 -18.33 0.51 2.47
CA ALA A 19 -17.78 0.05 1.19
C ALA A 19 -16.55 0.86 0.73
N GLY A 20 -16.38 2.09 1.22
CA GLY A 20 -15.20 2.93 0.96
C GLY A 20 -14.00 2.65 1.86
N TYR A 21 -14.14 1.84 2.92
CA TYR A 21 -13.10 1.60 3.93
C TYR A 21 -12.27 0.34 3.71
N VAL A 22 -12.49 -0.41 2.63
CA VAL A 22 -11.55 -1.48 2.22
C VAL A 22 -10.39 -0.83 1.47
N GLN A 23 -9.54 -0.13 2.23
CA GLN A 23 -8.26 0.31 1.75
C GLN A 23 -7.28 -0.84 1.96
N ALA A 24 -6.85 -1.47 0.87
CA ALA A 24 -5.71 -2.37 0.93
C ALA A 24 -4.49 -1.54 1.32
N ASP A 25 -3.65 -2.08 2.19
CA ASP A 25 -2.37 -1.45 2.49
C ASP A 25 -1.59 -1.30 1.19
N ALA A 26 -0.99 -0.13 0.97
CA ALA A 26 -0.21 0.10 -0.23
C ALA A 26 1.01 -0.82 -0.18
N LEU A 27 1.34 -1.49 -1.29
CA LEU A 27 2.56 -2.28 -1.36
C LEU A 27 3.75 -1.36 -1.04
N GLN A 28 4.40 -1.62 0.09
CA GLN A 28 5.56 -0.83 0.49
C GLN A 28 6.76 -1.25 -0.38
N PRO A 29 7.55 -0.28 -0.87
CA PRO A 29 8.78 -0.59 -1.57
C PRO A 29 9.76 -1.29 -0.63
N ASP A 30 10.65 -2.13 -1.17
CA ASP A 30 11.61 -2.88 -0.36
C ASP A 30 12.58 -1.92 0.37
N PRO A 31 12.59 -1.92 1.71
CA PRO A 31 13.38 -0.98 2.52
C PRO A 31 14.89 -1.20 2.40
N ALA A 32 15.35 -2.34 1.86
CA ALA A 32 16.76 -2.61 1.67
C ALA A 32 17.36 -1.86 0.47
N TRP A 33 16.51 -1.36 -0.46
CA TRP A 33 16.97 -0.57 -1.60
C TRP A 33 17.23 0.87 -1.20
N GLN A 34 18.48 1.28 -1.38
CA GLN A 34 18.86 2.68 -1.37
C GLN A 34 18.68 3.24 -2.77
N GLN A 35 17.92 4.32 -2.91
CA GLN A 35 17.65 4.93 -4.21
C GLN A 35 17.80 6.44 -4.14
N GLY A 36 18.13 7.06 -5.27
CA GLY A 36 18.29 8.49 -5.34
C GLY A 36 18.28 9.01 -6.78
N THR A 37 18.21 10.34 -6.89
CA THR A 37 18.31 11.04 -8.17
C THR A 37 19.43 12.06 -8.06
N LEU A 38 20.35 12.02 -9.01
CA LEU A 38 21.42 13.00 -9.12
C LEU A 38 20.89 14.29 -9.75
N ALA A 39 21.59 15.41 -9.54
CA ALA A 39 21.20 16.72 -10.07
C ALA A 39 21.13 16.77 -11.62
N ASN A 40 21.80 15.84 -12.30
CA ASN A 40 21.73 15.68 -13.75
C ASN A 40 20.54 14.84 -14.24
N GLY A 41 19.63 14.45 -13.34
CA GLY A 41 18.45 13.64 -13.64
C GLY A 41 18.71 12.12 -13.71
N LEU A 42 19.92 11.66 -13.41
CA LEU A 42 20.20 10.23 -13.35
C LEU A 42 19.62 9.60 -12.08
N HIS A 43 18.83 8.55 -12.23
CA HIS A 43 18.31 7.74 -11.13
C HIS A 43 19.23 6.56 -10.84
N TRP A 44 19.46 6.27 -9.57
CA TRP A 44 20.30 5.14 -9.13
C TRP A 44 19.62 4.37 -8.01
N GLN A 45 19.96 3.08 -7.92
CA GLN A 45 19.49 2.16 -6.89
C GLN A 45 20.64 1.24 -6.46
N VAL A 46 20.77 0.97 -5.17
CA VAL A 46 21.82 0.15 -4.56
C VAL A 46 21.19 -0.77 -3.51
N LEU A 47 21.47 -2.06 -3.62
CA LEU A 47 21.10 -3.07 -2.63
C LEU A 47 22.36 -3.62 -1.98
N ALA A 48 22.50 -3.42 -0.67
CA ALA A 48 23.63 -3.97 0.07
C ALA A 48 23.40 -5.45 0.38
N THR A 49 24.22 -6.34 -0.18
CA THR A 49 24.20 -7.78 0.13
C THR A 49 25.42 -8.14 1.00
N PRO A 50 25.33 -8.05 2.34
CA PRO A 50 26.46 -8.29 3.23
C PRO A 50 26.91 -9.76 3.30
N GLN A 51 26.10 -10.70 2.79
CA GLN A 51 26.49 -12.10 2.75
C GLN A 51 27.40 -12.41 1.55
N ARG A 52 28.56 -13.03 1.84
CA ARG A 52 29.49 -13.53 0.84
C ARG A 52 28.84 -14.72 0.11
N PRO A 53 28.76 -14.75 -1.23
CA PRO A 53 28.28 -15.93 -1.94
C PRO A 53 29.20 -17.10 -1.60
N GLN A 54 28.66 -18.10 -0.89
CA GLN A 54 29.37 -19.35 -0.67
C GLN A 54 29.35 -20.11 -1.98
N ARG A 55 30.52 -20.21 -2.63
CA ARG A 55 30.69 -21.03 -3.82
C ARG A 55 30.64 -22.49 -3.38
N SER A 56 29.59 -23.22 -3.72
CA SER A 56 29.54 -24.68 -3.59
C SER A 56 30.54 -25.27 -4.59
N TYR A 57 31.58 -25.95 -4.08
CA TYR A 57 32.48 -26.80 -4.88
C TYR A 57 31.93 -28.23 -4.95
#